data_AF-A0A7Y8HLJ4-F1
#
_entry.id   AF-A0A7Y8HLJ4-F1
#
_cell.length_a   1.000
_cell.length_b   1.000
_cell.length_c   1.000
_cell.angle_alpha   90.00
_cell.angle_beta   90.00
_cell.angle_gamma   90.00
#
_symmetry.space_group_name_H-M   'P 1'
#
loop_
_entity.id
_entity.type
_entity.pdbx_description
1 polymer ?
#
loop_
_entity_poly.entity_id
_entity_poly.type
_entity_poly.pdbx_seq_one_letter_code
_entity_poly.pdbx_strand_id
1 'polypeptide(L)'
;VVGGSFASSDALSRAKEVGVAGVVIGGIHDKDLRALLGYDLGVAITGTEQVGFTLILTEGFGSIPMAGKTFALLSAHAGQQASISGATQIRAGVIRPEIIIPKSAGASVAHGAATVPQREGIRIGDQVRIIRDPLFGKIGEVTGLPPELQKIPTESEVRVMEVRFADGSTAVIPRTNIELIEGS
;
A
#
# COMPACT_ATOMS: atom_id res chain seq x y z
N VAL A 1 -14.23 -0.28 -12.72
CA VAL A 1 -14.74 -1.36 -11.84
C VAL A 1 -13.86 -1.43 -10.61
N VAL A 2 -14.44 -1.59 -9.42
CA VAL A 2 -13.71 -1.84 -8.18
C VAL A 2 -14.06 -3.24 -7.69
N GLY A 3 -13.06 -4.07 -7.41
CA GLY A 3 -13.24 -5.36 -6.77
C GLY A 3 -12.53 -5.40 -5.42
N GLY A 4 -12.96 -6.31 -4.55
CA GLY A 4 -12.45 -6.40 -3.18
C GLY A 4 -11.06 -7.06 -3.11
N SER A 5 -10.98 -8.35 -3.41
CA SER A 5 -9.77 -9.12 -3.14
C SER A 5 -8.96 -9.46 -4.38
N PHE A 6 -9.49 -10.33 -5.24
CA PHE A 6 -8.70 -10.98 -6.27
C PHE A 6 -9.42 -10.99 -7.61
N ALA A 7 -8.67 -10.74 -8.69
CA ALA A 7 -9.14 -10.94 -10.06
C ALA A 7 -8.38 -12.08 -10.74
N SER A 8 -9.12 -13.04 -11.29
CA SER A 8 -8.56 -14.13 -12.08
C SER A 8 -8.20 -13.67 -13.50
N SER A 9 -7.38 -14.45 -14.20
CA SER A 9 -7.10 -14.25 -15.63
C SER A 9 -8.38 -14.13 -16.48
N ASP A 10 -9.39 -14.96 -16.20
CA ASP A 10 -10.68 -14.91 -16.89
C ASP A 10 -11.41 -13.58 -16.63
N ALA A 11 -11.37 -13.08 -15.38
CA ALA A 11 -11.97 -11.79 -15.04
C ALA A 11 -11.26 -10.62 -15.75
N LEU A 12 -9.93 -10.66 -15.84
CA LEU A 12 -9.14 -9.64 -16.56
C LEU A 12 -9.41 -9.68 -18.07
N SER A 13 -9.51 -10.89 -18.64
CA SER A 13 -9.87 -11.11 -20.05
C SER A 13 -11.28 -10.58 -20.32
N ARG A 14 -12.23 -10.89 -19.44
CA ARG A 14 -13.60 -10.41 -19.55
C ARG A 14 -13.70 -8.89 -19.42
N ALA A 15 -12.91 -8.29 -18.52
CA ALA A 15 -12.83 -6.83 -18.37
C ALA A 15 -12.39 -6.16 -19.67
N LYS A 16 -11.38 -6.74 -20.35
CA LYS A 16 -10.92 -6.29 -21.67
C LYS A 16 -12.00 -6.42 -22.74
N GLU A 17 -12.67 -7.57 -22.82
CA GLU A 17 -13.74 -7.81 -23.80
C GLU A 17 -14.92 -6.86 -23.67
N VAL A 18 -15.31 -6.55 -22.44
CA VAL A 18 -16.42 -5.62 -22.14
C VAL A 18 -15.99 -4.15 -22.34
N GLY A 19 -14.68 -3.89 -22.45
CA GLY A 19 -14.15 -2.55 -22.68
C GLY A 19 -14.27 -1.65 -21.46
N VAL A 20 -14.03 -2.17 -20.25
CA VAL A 20 -14.00 -1.33 -19.05
C VAL A 20 -12.85 -0.32 -19.14
N ALA A 21 -13.06 0.92 -18.70
CA ALA A 21 -11.99 1.92 -18.68
C ALA A 21 -10.85 1.57 -17.70
N GLY A 22 -11.19 0.87 -16.60
CA GLY A 22 -10.19 0.35 -15.68
C GLY A 22 -10.73 -0.50 -14.53
N VAL A 23 -9.79 -1.14 -13.86
CA VAL A 23 -10.00 -2.11 -12.79
C VAL A 23 -9.11 -1.73 -11.60
N VAL A 24 -9.72 -1.58 -10.43
CA VAL A 24 -9.03 -1.41 -9.15
C VAL A 24 -9.33 -2.64 -8.30
N ILE A 25 -8.31 -3.35 -7.85
CA ILE A 25 -8.45 -4.64 -7.16
C ILE A 25 -7.36 -4.80 -6.09
N GLY A 26 -7.62 -5.62 -5.07
CA GLY A 26 -6.63 -5.94 -4.03
C GLY A 26 -5.36 -6.56 -4.61
N GLY A 27 -5.48 -7.69 -5.32
CA GLY A 27 -4.36 -8.32 -5.99
C GLY A 27 -4.73 -9.27 -7.13
N ILE A 28 -3.69 -9.73 -7.82
CA ILE A 28 -3.74 -10.71 -8.91
C ILE A 28 -2.53 -11.65 -8.83
N HIS A 29 -2.48 -12.76 -9.56
CA HIS A 29 -1.23 -13.51 -9.69
C HIS A 29 -0.30 -12.85 -10.71
N ASP A 30 1.01 -12.89 -10.46
CA ASP A 30 2.02 -12.40 -11.41
C ASP A 30 1.93 -13.08 -12.79
N LYS A 31 1.66 -14.39 -12.81
CA LYS A 31 1.45 -15.14 -14.06
C LYS A 31 0.27 -14.60 -14.89
N ASP A 32 -0.78 -14.12 -14.23
CA ASP A 32 -1.99 -13.60 -14.89
C ASP A 32 -1.71 -12.20 -15.44
N LEU A 33 -0.90 -11.39 -14.74
CA LEU A 33 -0.38 -10.13 -15.25
C LEU A 33 0.48 -10.34 -16.51
N ARG A 34 1.42 -11.29 -16.45
CA ARG A 34 2.27 -11.65 -17.59
C ARG A 34 1.45 -12.12 -18.78
N ALA A 35 0.42 -12.95 -18.55
CA ALA A 35 -0.48 -13.39 -19.61
C ALA A 35 -1.26 -12.21 -20.22
N LEU A 36 -1.69 -11.25 -19.41
CA LEU A 36 -2.38 -10.04 -19.87
C LEU A 36 -1.45 -9.12 -20.69
N LEU A 37 -0.20 -8.98 -20.28
CA LEU A 37 0.80 -8.12 -20.93
C LEU A 37 1.43 -8.77 -22.17
N GLY A 38 1.60 -10.10 -22.15
CA GLY A 38 2.40 -10.85 -23.11
C GLY A 38 3.91 -10.85 -22.83
N TYR A 39 4.36 -10.23 -21.73
CA TYR A 39 5.77 -10.14 -21.33
C TYR A 39 5.91 -9.83 -19.83
N ASP A 40 7.14 -9.85 -19.32
CA ASP A 40 7.51 -9.46 -17.96
C ASP A 40 7.31 -7.95 -17.69
N LEU A 41 6.54 -7.59 -16.67
CA LEU A 41 6.47 -6.19 -16.25
C LEU A 41 7.83 -5.72 -15.67
N GLY A 42 8.27 -4.52 -16.07
CA GLY A 42 9.47 -3.90 -15.55
C GLY A 42 9.37 -3.49 -14.07
N VAL A 43 10.51 -3.32 -13.41
CA VAL A 43 10.61 -3.10 -11.95
C VAL A 43 10.74 -1.64 -11.51
N ALA A 44 10.33 -0.66 -12.33
CA ALA A 44 10.62 0.75 -12.03
C ALA A 44 9.60 1.79 -12.49
N ILE A 45 9.09 1.61 -13.71
CA ILE A 45 8.17 2.52 -14.39
C ILE A 45 7.13 1.65 -15.07
N THR A 46 5.86 1.86 -14.74
CA THR A 46 4.72 1.09 -15.24
C THR A 46 3.51 2.02 -15.40
N GLY A 47 2.43 1.53 -15.99
CA GLY A 47 1.17 2.24 -16.20
C GLY A 47 1.03 2.87 -17.59
N THR A 48 1.95 2.57 -18.51
CA THR A 48 1.88 2.97 -19.93
C THR A 48 1.60 1.79 -20.87
N GLU A 49 1.48 0.58 -20.32
CA GLU A 49 1.23 -0.65 -21.05
C GLU A 49 -0.16 -0.65 -21.70
N GLN A 50 -0.22 -1.11 -22.94
CA GLN A 50 -1.44 -1.08 -23.76
C GLN A 50 -2.22 -2.38 -23.64
N VAL A 51 -2.85 -2.60 -22.47
CA VAL A 51 -3.64 -3.83 -22.20
C VAL A 51 -5.15 -3.66 -22.44
N GLY A 52 -5.60 -2.45 -22.78
CA GLY A 52 -6.99 -2.13 -23.09
C GLY A 52 -7.78 -1.47 -21.96
N PHE A 53 -7.21 -1.41 -20.76
CA PHE A 53 -7.78 -0.74 -19.59
C PHE A 53 -6.68 -0.38 -18.59
N THR A 54 -6.94 0.54 -17.67
CA THR A 54 -6.00 0.83 -16.56
C THR A 54 -6.20 -0.17 -15.42
N LEU A 55 -5.13 -0.83 -14.98
CA LEU A 55 -5.13 -1.74 -13.83
C LEU A 55 -4.39 -1.10 -12.65
N ILE A 56 -5.05 -1.02 -11.49
CA ILE A 56 -4.45 -0.60 -10.22
C ILE A 56 -4.61 -1.74 -9.22
N LEU A 57 -3.48 -2.20 -8.67
CA LEU A 57 -3.43 -3.16 -7.57
C LEU A 57 -3.18 -2.39 -6.29
N THR A 58 -4.05 -2.53 -5.28
CA THR A 58 -3.81 -1.84 -4.00
C THR A 58 -2.80 -2.59 -3.14
N GLU A 59 -2.85 -3.93 -3.14
CA GLU A 59 -2.01 -4.78 -2.28
C GLU A 59 -0.99 -5.62 -3.05
N GLY A 60 -0.98 -5.55 -4.39
CA GLY A 60 0.04 -6.17 -5.24
C GLY A 60 -0.31 -7.60 -5.69
N PHE A 61 0.63 -8.54 -5.51
CA PHE A 61 0.52 -9.89 -6.08
C PHE A 61 0.07 -10.94 -5.07
N GLY A 62 -0.84 -11.81 -5.49
CA GLY A 62 -1.48 -12.84 -4.68
C GLY A 62 -2.97 -12.57 -4.46
N SER A 63 -3.63 -13.47 -3.72
CA SER A 63 -5.03 -13.32 -3.32
C SER A 63 -5.12 -12.49 -2.03
N ILE A 64 -4.79 -11.21 -2.14
CA ILE A 64 -4.73 -10.29 -1.00
C ILE A 64 -5.97 -9.39 -1.01
N PRO A 65 -6.80 -9.39 0.04
CA PRO A 65 -7.95 -8.50 0.12
C PRO A 65 -7.50 -7.04 0.20
N MET A 66 -8.13 -6.17 -0.62
CA MET A 66 -7.99 -4.73 -0.46
C MET A 66 -8.31 -4.33 0.98
N ALA A 67 -7.53 -3.40 1.55
CA ALA A 67 -7.79 -2.89 2.88
C ALA A 67 -9.25 -2.43 3.02
N GLY A 68 -9.95 -2.86 4.07
CA GLY A 68 -11.38 -2.63 4.24
C GLY A 68 -11.78 -1.15 4.22
N LYS A 69 -10.94 -0.27 4.80
CA LYS A 69 -11.13 1.19 4.76
C LYS A 69 -11.09 1.73 3.31
N THR A 70 -10.15 1.25 2.49
CA THR A 70 -10.02 1.62 1.07
C THR A 70 -11.21 1.12 0.26
N PHE A 71 -11.61 -0.14 0.45
CA PHE A 71 -12.76 -0.70 -0.26
C PHE A 71 -14.06 0.03 0.10
N ALA A 72 -14.27 0.33 1.39
CA ALA A 72 -15.42 1.11 1.85
C ALA A 72 -15.43 2.52 1.26
N LEU A 73 -14.27 3.20 1.24
CA LEU A 73 -14.11 4.52 0.61
C LEU A 73 -14.51 4.49 -0.87
N LEU A 74 -13.92 3.59 -1.66
CA LEU A 74 -14.23 3.48 -3.09
C LEU A 74 -15.70 3.09 -3.34
N SER A 75 -16.25 2.20 -2.51
CA SER A 75 -17.65 1.77 -2.60
C SER A 75 -18.63 2.90 -2.30
N ALA A 76 -18.31 3.82 -1.40
CA ALA A 76 -19.14 4.99 -1.10
C ALA A 76 -19.32 5.93 -2.31
N HIS A 77 -18.45 5.82 -3.32
CA HIS A 77 -18.51 6.59 -4.56
C HIS A 77 -19.01 5.75 -5.77
N ALA A 78 -19.59 4.57 -5.54
CA ALA A 78 -20.16 3.76 -6.61
C ALA A 78 -21.20 4.55 -7.43
N GLY A 79 -21.08 4.46 -8.76
CA GLY A 79 -21.94 5.17 -9.70
C GLY A 79 -21.51 6.61 -10.01
N GLN A 80 -20.52 7.17 -9.32
CA GLN A 80 -19.94 8.48 -9.64
C GLN A 80 -18.92 8.36 -10.79
N GLN A 81 -18.76 9.46 -11.55
CA GLN A 81 -17.68 9.53 -12.54
C GLN A 81 -16.32 9.53 -11.84
N ALA A 82 -15.34 8.91 -12.45
CA ALA A 82 -13.97 8.89 -11.95
C ALA A 82 -12.98 8.91 -13.11
N SER A 83 -11.84 9.53 -12.89
CA SER A 83 -10.66 9.46 -13.75
C SER A 83 -9.57 8.70 -13.01
N ILE A 84 -8.82 7.85 -13.71
CA ILE A 84 -7.76 7.03 -13.10
C ILE A 84 -6.48 7.12 -13.90
N SER A 85 -5.35 7.01 -13.20
CA SER A 85 -4.02 6.86 -13.78
C SER A 85 -3.30 5.72 -13.09
N GLY A 86 -2.81 4.74 -13.86
CA GLY A 86 -1.99 3.63 -13.36
C GLY A 86 -0.50 3.94 -13.33
N ALA A 87 -0.10 5.14 -13.75
CA ALA A 87 1.30 5.53 -13.86
C ALA A 87 2.01 5.39 -12.51
N THR A 88 3.07 4.58 -12.47
CA THR A 88 3.86 4.34 -11.27
C THR A 88 5.32 4.51 -11.59
N GLN A 89 6.02 5.30 -10.79
CA GLN A 89 7.46 5.48 -10.85
C GLN A 89 8.02 5.48 -9.44
N ILE A 90 8.92 4.55 -9.13
CA ILE A 90 9.40 4.34 -7.76
C ILE A 90 10.73 5.04 -7.44
N ARG A 91 11.49 5.48 -8.47
CA ARG A 91 12.79 6.16 -8.33
C ARG A 91 12.86 7.42 -9.21
N ALA A 92 13.69 8.39 -8.82
CA ALA A 92 13.98 9.61 -9.58
C ALA A 92 12.72 10.39 -10.01
N GLY A 93 11.97 10.95 -9.05
CA GLY A 93 10.65 11.56 -9.28
C GLY A 93 9.55 10.51 -9.08
N VAL A 94 9.07 10.41 -7.84
CA VAL A 94 8.07 9.39 -7.47
C VAL A 94 6.72 9.75 -8.07
N ILE A 95 6.13 8.82 -8.81
CA ILE A 95 4.75 8.90 -9.32
C ILE A 95 3.98 7.73 -8.74
N ARG A 96 2.76 8.00 -8.27
CA ARG A 96 1.85 7.00 -7.73
C ARG A 96 0.61 6.90 -8.61
N PRO A 97 -0.04 5.73 -8.64
CA PRO A 97 -1.38 5.63 -9.21
C PRO A 97 -2.35 6.58 -8.52
N GLU A 98 -3.30 7.11 -9.29
CA GLU A 98 -4.29 8.06 -8.81
C GLU A 98 -5.69 7.65 -9.25
N ILE A 99 -6.67 7.89 -8.36
CA ILE A 99 -8.09 7.76 -8.61
C ILE A 99 -8.74 9.08 -8.20
N ILE A 100 -9.30 9.80 -9.17
CA ILE A 100 -9.87 11.13 -9.00
C ILE A 100 -11.38 11.03 -9.17
N ILE A 101 -12.12 11.39 -8.13
CA ILE A 101 -13.59 11.42 -8.14
C ILE A 101 -14.00 12.88 -7.87
N PRO A 102 -14.63 13.57 -8.83
CA PRO A 102 -15.04 14.95 -8.67
C PRO A 102 -16.14 15.05 -7.61
N LYS A 103 -16.03 16.02 -6.71
CA LYS A 103 -17.11 16.35 -5.78
C LYS A 103 -18.26 17.00 -6.55
N SER A 104 -19.49 16.56 -6.29
CA SER A 104 -20.67 17.18 -6.88
C SER A 104 -20.75 18.65 -6.49
N ALA A 105 -21.02 19.54 -7.47
CA ALA A 105 -21.23 20.95 -7.22
C ALA A 105 -22.43 21.15 -6.28
N GLY A 106 -22.18 21.70 -5.08
CA GLY A 106 -23.19 21.89 -4.03
C GLY A 106 -22.96 21.07 -2.76
N ALA A 107 -22.01 20.13 -2.75
CA ALA A 107 -21.52 19.55 -1.51
C ALA A 107 -20.66 20.58 -0.76
N SER A 108 -21.30 21.45 0.02
CA SER A 108 -20.65 22.18 1.10
C SER A 108 -20.02 21.14 2.04
N VAL A 109 -18.71 20.98 1.93
CA VAL A 109 -17.96 20.27 2.95
C VAL A 109 -17.60 21.34 3.96
N ALA A 110 -18.24 21.29 5.13
CA ALA A 110 -17.58 21.76 6.34
C ALA A 110 -16.18 21.14 6.28
N HIS A 111 -15.17 21.98 6.07
CA HIS A 111 -13.79 21.57 6.29
C HIS A 111 -13.68 21.31 7.80
N GLY A 112 -14.21 20.19 8.28
CA GLY A 112 -13.35 19.32 9.03
C GLY A 112 -12.22 19.06 8.07
N ALA A 113 -11.18 19.90 8.13
CA ALA A 113 -9.86 19.43 7.81
C ALA A 113 -9.81 18.10 8.54
N ALA A 114 -9.91 17.00 7.80
CA ALA A 114 -9.06 15.89 8.16
C ALA A 114 -7.69 16.54 8.06
N THR A 115 -7.25 17.15 9.18
CA THR A 115 -5.93 16.93 9.66
C THR A 115 -5.78 15.43 9.49
N VAL A 116 -5.27 15.01 8.32
CA VAL A 116 -4.33 13.92 8.28
C VAL A 116 -3.48 14.28 9.47
N PRO A 117 -3.59 13.56 10.61
CA PRO A 117 -2.70 13.87 11.70
C PRO A 117 -1.36 13.77 11.01
N GLN A 118 -0.63 14.90 10.91
CA GLN A 118 0.79 14.81 10.67
C GLN A 118 1.21 13.90 11.81
N ARG A 119 1.35 12.60 11.50
CA ARG A 119 1.67 11.63 12.52
C ARG A 119 3.07 12.02 12.90
N GLU A 120 3.17 12.76 14.01
CA GLU A 120 4.40 12.82 14.79
C GLU A 120 4.84 11.36 14.89
N GLY A 121 6.05 11.07 14.42
CA GLY A 121 6.50 9.72 14.14
C GLY A 121 6.38 8.76 15.33
N ILE A 122 6.82 7.52 15.13
CA ILE A 122 6.74 6.43 16.13
C ILE A 122 7.10 6.92 17.54
N ARG A 123 6.23 6.62 18.51
CA ARG A 123 6.34 6.99 19.92
C ARG A 123 6.56 5.75 20.78
N ILE A 124 7.03 5.97 22.01
CA ILE A 124 7.04 4.92 23.04
C ILE A 124 5.59 4.52 23.34
N GLY A 125 5.33 3.22 23.43
CA GLY A 125 4.01 2.61 23.59
C GLY A 125 3.34 2.18 22.29
N ASP A 126 3.82 2.63 21.13
CA ASP A 126 3.24 2.23 19.85
C ASP A 126 3.47 0.73 19.58
N GLN A 127 2.46 0.08 18.99
CA GLN A 127 2.57 -1.29 18.50
C GLN A 127 3.18 -1.30 17.11
N VAL A 128 4.21 -2.11 16.93
CA VAL A 128 4.95 -2.22 15.67
C VAL A 128 5.10 -3.68 15.26
N ARG A 129 5.10 -3.93 13.95
CA ARG A 129 5.45 -5.22 13.35
C ARG A 129 6.84 -5.13 12.72
N ILE A 130 7.66 -6.15 12.94
CA ILE A 130 8.97 -6.23 12.30
C ILE A 130 8.80 -6.72 10.86
N ILE A 131 9.37 -5.99 9.89
CA ILE A 131 9.23 -6.28 8.45
C ILE A 131 10.53 -6.79 7.81
N ARG A 132 11.53 -7.16 8.64
CA ARG A 132 12.80 -7.74 8.20
C ARG A 132 13.25 -8.87 9.11
N ASP A 133 14.00 -9.82 8.55
CA ASP A 133 14.71 -10.85 9.30
C ASP A 133 15.68 -10.24 10.33
N PRO A 134 15.98 -10.96 11.43
CA PRO A 134 15.55 -12.33 11.75
C PRO A 134 14.20 -12.41 12.49
N LEU A 135 13.56 -11.28 12.78
CA LEU A 135 12.36 -11.21 13.61
C LEU A 135 11.10 -10.92 12.78
N PHE A 136 11.14 -11.18 11.47
CA PHE A 136 10.06 -10.85 10.53
C PHE A 136 8.70 -11.35 11.03
N GLY A 137 7.70 -10.47 10.99
CA GLY A 137 6.32 -10.76 11.42
C GLY A 137 6.08 -10.66 12.92
N LYS A 138 7.11 -10.62 13.78
CA LYS A 138 6.91 -10.43 15.23
C LYS A 138 6.30 -9.06 15.52
N ILE A 139 5.42 -9.02 16.51
CA ILE A 139 4.74 -7.81 16.97
C ILE A 139 5.22 -7.48 18.39
N GLY A 140 5.57 -6.23 18.62
CA GLY A 140 5.97 -5.75 19.93
C GLY A 140 5.64 -4.29 20.15
N GLU A 141 5.84 -3.86 21.38
CA GLU A 141 5.62 -2.50 21.84
C GLU A 141 6.94 -1.73 21.85
N VAL A 142 6.94 -0.49 21.35
CA VAL A 142 8.10 0.39 21.43
C VAL A 142 8.33 0.80 22.88
N THR A 143 9.50 0.50 23.42
CA THR A 143 9.89 0.80 24.81
C THR A 143 10.93 1.91 24.91
N GLY A 144 11.68 2.15 23.85
CA GLY A 144 12.74 3.16 23.82
C GLY A 144 13.02 3.69 22.43
N LEU A 145 13.39 4.98 22.36
CA LEU A 145 13.79 5.66 21.13
C LEU A 145 15.14 6.34 21.33
N PRO A 146 16.25 5.59 21.34
CA PRO A 146 17.58 6.17 21.50
C PRO A 146 17.82 7.28 20.45
N PRO A 147 18.32 8.46 20.88
CA PRO A 147 18.55 9.58 19.97
C PRO A 147 19.82 9.40 19.14
N GLU A 148 20.80 8.67 19.69
CA GLU A 148 22.09 8.40 19.06
C GLU A 148 21.95 7.35 17.95
N LEU A 149 22.79 7.49 16.91
CA LEU A 149 22.91 6.45 15.90
C LEU A 149 23.66 5.26 16.48
N GLN A 150 23.24 4.06 16.13
CA GLN A 150 23.95 2.83 16.49
C GLN A 150 24.54 2.17 15.25
N LYS A 151 25.77 1.68 15.39
CA LYS A 151 26.44 0.91 14.34
C LYS A 151 25.80 -0.48 14.27
N ILE A 152 25.24 -0.82 13.12
CA ILE A 152 24.69 -2.16 12.84
C ILE A 152 25.77 -3.06 12.19
N PRO A 153 25.54 -4.39 12.07
CA PRO A 153 26.54 -5.30 11.50
C PRO A 153 27.02 -4.97 10.09
N THR A 154 26.23 -4.22 9.31
CA THR A 154 26.62 -3.68 7.98
C THR A 154 27.55 -2.47 8.07
N GLU A 155 28.06 -2.18 9.26
CA GLU A 155 28.89 -1.01 9.60
C GLU A 155 28.24 0.35 9.40
N SER A 156 26.96 0.38 9.07
CA SER A 156 26.19 1.61 8.91
C SER A 156 25.72 2.14 10.27
N GLU A 157 25.68 3.46 10.41
CA GLU A 157 25.12 4.12 11.59
C GLU A 157 23.65 4.46 11.33
N VAL A 158 22.75 3.86 12.10
CA VAL A 158 21.30 4.00 11.89
C VAL A 158 20.59 4.38 13.17
N ARG A 159 19.44 5.03 13.02
CA ARG A 159 18.52 5.24 14.15
C ARG A 159 17.83 3.92 14.47
N VAL A 160 17.84 3.55 15.73
CA VAL A 160 17.19 2.34 16.25
C VAL A 160 16.02 2.67 17.16
N MET A 161 15.30 1.63 17.56
CA MET A 161 14.32 1.63 18.63
C MET A 161 14.45 0.34 19.45
N GLU A 162 14.00 0.39 20.69
CA GLU A 162 13.89 -0.78 21.55
C GLU A 162 12.45 -1.28 21.53
N VAL A 163 12.26 -2.56 21.22
CA VAL A 163 10.94 -3.19 21.12
C VAL A 163 10.86 -4.33 22.12
N ARG A 164 9.77 -4.37 22.92
CA ARG A 164 9.45 -5.49 23.82
C ARG A 164 8.37 -6.37 23.20
N PHE A 165 8.62 -7.66 23.11
CA PHE A 165 7.69 -8.65 22.59
C PHE A 165 6.82 -9.26 23.70
N ALA A 166 5.76 -9.95 23.31
CA ALA A 166 4.80 -10.57 24.24
C ALA A 166 5.42 -11.66 25.14
N ASP A 167 6.52 -12.29 24.69
CA ASP A 167 7.29 -13.26 25.47
C ASP A 167 8.21 -12.61 26.53
N GLY A 168 8.19 -11.28 26.63
CA GLY A 168 9.02 -10.48 27.54
C GLY A 168 10.42 -10.19 27.00
N SER A 169 10.81 -10.76 25.86
CA SER A 169 12.10 -10.46 25.24
C SER A 169 12.12 -9.05 24.65
N THR A 170 13.31 -8.45 24.61
CA THR A 170 13.53 -7.12 24.03
C THR A 170 14.56 -7.18 22.90
N ALA A 171 14.36 -6.38 21.86
CA ALA A 171 15.31 -6.24 20.77
C ALA A 171 15.53 -4.78 20.37
N VAL A 172 16.75 -4.48 19.92
CA VAL A 172 17.11 -3.21 19.30
C VAL A 172 16.99 -3.37 17.79
N ILE A 173 16.12 -2.58 17.16
CA ILE A 173 15.75 -2.75 15.75
C ILE A 173 15.89 -1.41 15.02
N PRO A 174 16.49 -1.38 13.81
CA PRO A 174 16.51 -0.19 12.98
C PRO A 174 15.09 0.32 12.72
N ARG A 175 14.88 1.64 12.80
CA ARG A 175 13.54 2.22 12.58
C ARG A 175 12.99 1.97 11.18
N THR A 176 13.86 1.63 10.22
CA THR A 176 13.49 1.25 8.85
C THR A 176 12.94 -0.16 8.72
N ASN A 177 13.08 -0.99 9.76
CA ASN A 177 12.75 -2.42 9.72
C ASN A 177 11.44 -2.74 10.44
N ILE A 178 10.60 -1.73 10.66
CA ILE A 178 9.31 -1.87 11.33
C ILE A 178 8.22 -1.17 10.52
N GLU A 179 6.99 -1.63 10.68
CA GLU A 179 5.78 -0.92 10.29
C GLU A 179 4.91 -0.67 11.54
N LEU A 180 4.24 0.48 11.59
CA LEU A 180 3.31 0.79 12.68
C LEU A 180 2.02 -0.01 12.48
N ILE A 181 1.53 -0.64 13.54
CA ILE A 181 0.23 -1.29 13.51
C ILE A 181 -0.80 -0.25 13.94
N GLU A 182 -1.57 0.25 12.97
CA GLU A 182 -2.73 1.04 13.31
C GLU A 182 -3.78 0.14 13.96
N GLY A 183 -4.14 0.46 15.20
CA GLY A 183 -5.31 -0.11 15.85
C GLY A 183 -6.52 0.03 14.91
N SER A 184 -7.19 -1.10 14.70
CA SER A 184 -8.45 -1.28 13.97
C SER A 184 -9.46 -0.18 14.25
#